data_AF-A0A514WT77-F1
#
_entry.id   AF-A0A514WT77-F1
#
_cell.length_a   1.000
_cell.length_b   1.000
_cell.length_c   1.000
_cell.angle_alpha   90.00
_cell.angle_beta   90.00
_cell.angle_gamma   90.00
#
_symmetry.space_group_name_H-M   'P 1'
#
loop_
_entity.id
_entity.type
_entity.pdbx_description
1 polymer ?
#
loop_
_entity_poly.entity_id
_entity_poly.type
_entity_poly.pdbx_seq_one_letter_code
_entity_poly.pdbx_strand_id
1 'polypeptide(L)'
;MQDVKINSDFRQFLEDELARRSQNYPRYSLRAFARHLEVDSSFLSKILNGKRTVTLRTIRMFGERLNLQNDELHKFAEVSREKKMKRKLERLLEKMPSEEREQSTITITVDEARLAEAKEKIKGFRKELAQFLDAGGASQGKTYQISVSMFPVAGFSYKD
;
A
#
# COMPACT_ATOMS: atom_id res chain seq x y z
N MET A 1 9.61 11.49 18.46
CA MET A 1 9.02 11.22 17.12
C MET A 1 8.51 9.79 17.17
N GLN A 2 7.29 9.50 16.74
CA GLN A 2 6.80 8.11 16.72
C GLN A 2 7.66 7.35 15.69
N ASP A 3 8.29 6.24 16.07
CA ASP A 3 9.00 5.37 15.12
C ASP A 3 7.98 4.61 14.27
N VAL A 4 7.38 5.30 13.31
CA VAL A 4 6.51 4.67 12.32
C VAL A 4 7.40 3.80 11.43
N LYS A 5 7.27 2.48 11.57
CA LYS A 5 7.93 1.53 10.65
C LYS A 5 7.55 1.89 9.22
N ILE A 6 8.55 2.31 8.44
CA ILE A 6 8.40 3.01 7.14
C ILE A 6 7.57 2.22 6.11
N ASN A 7 7.46 0.90 6.25
CA ASN A 7 6.77 0.01 5.31
C ASN A 7 5.61 -0.80 5.92
N SER A 8 5.14 -0.46 7.13
CA SER A 8 4.02 -1.18 7.74
C SER A 8 2.68 -0.67 7.20
N ASP A 9 1.74 -1.59 6.98
CA ASP A 9 0.36 -1.22 6.65
C ASP A 9 -0.33 -0.65 7.89
N PHE A 10 -1.27 0.27 7.68
CA PHE A 10 -1.91 1.04 8.75
C PHE A 10 -2.55 0.16 9.83
N ARG A 11 -3.06 -1.02 9.47
CA ARG A 11 -3.56 -2.00 10.46
C ARG A 11 -2.46 -2.40 11.45
N GLN A 12 -1.26 -2.71 10.95
CA GLN A 12 -0.13 -3.09 11.78
C GLN A 12 0.29 -1.94 12.67
N PHE A 13 0.35 -0.72 12.14
CA PHE A 13 0.59 0.48 12.94
C PHE A 13 -0.40 0.63 14.10
N LEU A 14 -1.70 0.38 13.87
CA LEU A 14 -2.69 0.41 14.95
C LEU A 14 -2.49 -0.69 16.00
N GLU A 15 -2.05 -1.88 15.59
CA GLU A 15 -1.70 -2.98 16.50
C GLU A 15 -0.49 -2.60 17.37
N ASP A 16 0.55 -2.06 16.73
CA ASP A 16 1.79 -1.63 17.39
C ASP A 16 1.50 -0.47 18.36
N GLU A 17 0.69 0.51 17.95
CA GLU A 17 0.31 1.64 18.80
C GLU A 17 -0.57 1.21 19.98
N LEU A 18 -1.48 0.25 19.78
CA LEU A 18 -2.24 -0.35 20.87
C LEU A 18 -1.31 -1.08 21.85
N ALA A 19 -0.39 -1.91 21.34
CA ALA A 19 0.58 -2.64 22.16
C ALA A 19 1.46 -1.68 22.98
N ARG A 20 2.01 -0.65 22.33
CA ARG A 20 2.84 0.39 22.97
C ARG A 20 2.10 1.11 24.10
N ARG A 21 0.83 1.48 23.90
CA ARG A 21 0.03 2.13 24.95
C ARG A 21 -0.34 1.17 26.07
N SER A 22 -0.61 -0.09 25.74
CA SER A 22 -0.95 -1.14 26.72
C SER A 22 0.23 -1.47 27.64
N GLN A 23 1.46 -1.43 27.12
CA GLN A 23 2.69 -1.60 27.91
C GLN A 23 2.88 -0.48 28.95
N ASN A 24 2.60 0.76 28.56
CA ASN A 24 2.78 1.93 29.44
C ASN A 24 1.64 2.10 30.46
N TYR A 25 0.46 1.54 30.16
CA TYR A 25 -0.73 1.68 30.98
C TYR A 25 -1.48 0.35 31.05
N PRO A 26 -1.32 -0.45 32.13
CA PRO A 26 -1.91 -1.79 32.23
C PRO A 26 -3.44 -1.86 32.08
N ARG A 27 -4.17 -0.75 32.29
CA ARG A 27 -5.63 -0.66 32.08
C ARG A 27 -6.02 -0.21 30.67
N TYR A 28 -5.05 0.10 29.81
CA TYR A 28 -5.29 0.54 28.45
C TYR A 28 -5.66 -0.67 27.60
N SER A 29 -6.94 -0.78 27.30
CA SER A 29 -7.53 -1.89 26.56
C SER A 29 -7.92 -1.47 25.15
N LEU A 30 -8.32 -2.45 24.33
CA LEU A 30 -8.96 -2.20 23.03
C LEU A 30 -10.12 -1.18 23.13
N ARG A 31 -10.91 -1.24 24.21
CA ARG A 31 -12.01 -0.29 24.45
C ARG A 31 -11.50 1.11 24.75
N ALA A 32 -10.41 1.23 25.51
CA ALA A 32 -9.77 2.52 25.77
C ALA A 32 -9.23 3.12 24.46
N PHE A 33 -8.60 2.31 23.61
CA PHE A 33 -8.08 2.76 22.34
C PHE A 33 -9.19 3.17 21.35
N ALA A 34 -10.27 2.39 21.28
CA ALA A 34 -11.43 2.73 20.47
C ALA A 34 -12.04 4.07 20.90
N ARG A 35 -12.15 4.34 22.21
CA ARG A 35 -12.61 5.64 22.73
C ARG A 35 -11.66 6.77 22.32
N HIS A 36 -10.35 6.57 22.39
CA HIS A 36 -9.36 7.56 21.94
C HIS A 36 -9.47 7.87 20.45
N LEU A 37 -9.78 6.86 19.63
CA LEU A 37 -10.04 7.00 18.19
C LEU A 37 -11.47 7.45 17.86
N GLU A 38 -12.30 7.71 18.88
CA GLU A 38 -13.72 8.07 18.77
C GLU A 38 -14.56 7.11 17.93
N VAL A 39 -14.36 5.81 18.14
CA VAL A 39 -15.13 4.75 17.48
C VAL A 39 -15.57 3.67 18.46
N ASP A 40 -16.52 2.84 18.03
CA ASP A 40 -16.92 1.68 18.81
C ASP A 40 -15.83 0.59 18.78
N SER A 41 -15.74 -0.17 19.87
CA SER A 41 -14.74 -1.21 20.00
C SER A 41 -14.94 -2.36 19.02
N SER A 42 -16.15 -2.59 18.49
CA SER A 42 -16.42 -3.61 17.49
C SER A 42 -15.84 -3.21 16.13
N PHE A 43 -15.98 -1.95 15.71
CA PHE A 43 -15.33 -1.44 14.50
C PHE A 43 -13.82 -1.55 14.54
N LEU A 44 -13.19 -1.07 15.63
CA LEU A 44 -11.74 -1.18 15.79
C LEU A 44 -11.31 -2.65 15.79
N SER A 45 -12.00 -3.52 16.53
CA SER A 45 -11.74 -4.96 16.55
C SER A 45 -11.80 -5.59 15.15
N LYS A 46 -12.83 -5.26 14.35
CA LYS A 46 -12.96 -5.78 12.98
C LYS A 46 -11.81 -5.33 12.08
N ILE A 47 -11.30 -4.12 12.26
CA ILE A 47 -10.13 -3.62 11.52
C ILE A 47 -8.87 -4.40 11.92
N LEU A 48 -8.56 -4.48 13.22
CA LEU A 48 -7.36 -5.16 13.71
C LEU A 48 -7.35 -6.64 13.32
N ASN A 49 -8.49 -7.32 13.41
CA ASN A 49 -8.63 -8.72 12.98
C ASN A 49 -8.71 -8.93 11.46
N GLY A 50 -8.51 -7.88 10.65
CA GLY A 50 -8.55 -7.96 9.18
C GLY A 50 -9.93 -8.25 8.58
N LYS A 51 -10.98 -8.32 9.40
CA LYS A 51 -12.38 -8.52 8.97
C LYS A 51 -12.98 -7.28 8.31
N ARG A 52 -12.34 -6.11 8.47
CA ARG A 52 -12.71 -4.86 7.80
C ARG A 52 -11.48 -4.21 7.18
N THR A 53 -11.56 -3.93 5.88
CA THR A 53 -10.49 -3.25 5.13
C THR A 53 -10.27 -1.83 5.65
N VAL A 54 -9.01 -1.47 5.86
CA VAL A 54 -8.62 -0.08 6.13
C VAL A 54 -8.83 0.76 4.87
N THR A 55 -9.66 1.80 4.97
CA THR A 55 -9.89 2.75 3.87
C THR A 55 -9.05 4.00 4.03
N LEU A 56 -8.89 4.80 2.97
CA LEU A 56 -8.26 6.12 3.05
C LEU A 56 -8.95 7.04 4.06
N ARG A 57 -10.29 6.94 4.18
CA ARG A 57 -11.05 7.67 5.19
C ARG A 57 -10.66 7.24 6.60
N THR A 58 -10.53 5.93 6.83
CA THR A 58 -10.09 5.36 8.11
C THR A 58 -8.68 5.83 8.46
N ILE A 59 -7.76 5.84 7.49
CA ILE A 59 -6.37 6.30 7.68
C ILE A 59 -6.36 7.76 8.15
N ARG A 60 -7.08 8.65 7.46
CA ARG A 60 -7.16 10.07 7.86
C ARG A 60 -7.81 10.25 9.23
N MET A 61 -9.00 9.66 9.40
CA MET A 61 -9.78 9.79 10.63
C MET A 61 -8.99 9.31 11.86
N PHE A 62 -8.30 8.18 11.77
CA PHE A 62 -7.49 7.70 12.89
C PHE A 62 -6.15 8.42 13.01
N GLY A 63 -5.51 8.75 11.89
CA GLY A 63 -4.22 9.43 11.93
C GLY A 63 -4.30 10.83 12.52
N GLU A 64 -5.37 11.59 12.24
CA GLU A 64 -5.65 12.87 12.91
C GLU A 64 -5.74 12.69 14.45
N ARG A 65 -6.42 11.64 14.93
CA ARG A 65 -6.53 11.33 16.36
C ARG A 65 -5.24 10.81 16.98
N LEU A 66 -4.34 10.28 16.17
CA LEU A 66 -3.03 9.79 16.60
C LEU A 66 -1.92 10.83 16.41
N ASN A 67 -2.27 12.04 15.98
CA ASN A 67 -1.36 13.14 15.66
C ASN A 67 -0.30 12.75 14.61
N LEU A 68 -0.70 11.94 13.64
CA LEU A 68 0.14 11.62 12.49
C LEU A 68 0.30 12.83 11.59
N GLN A 69 1.52 13.04 11.12
CA GLN A 69 1.87 14.07 10.14
C GLN A 69 1.36 13.69 8.74
N ASN A 70 1.21 14.69 7.88
CA ASN A 70 0.71 14.48 6.53
C ASN A 70 1.57 13.49 5.73
N ASP A 71 2.89 13.52 5.86
CA ASP A 71 3.78 12.59 5.16
C ASP A 71 3.58 11.13 5.63
N GLU A 72 3.31 10.90 6.91
CA GLU A 72 2.97 9.59 7.47
C GLU A 72 1.62 9.10 6.92
N LEU A 73 0.61 9.96 6.90
CA LEU A 73 -0.70 9.66 6.30
C LEU A 73 -0.59 9.30 4.82
N HIS A 74 0.24 10.02 4.07
CA HIS A 74 0.50 9.75 2.67
C HIS A 74 1.15 8.37 2.47
N LYS A 75 2.17 8.02 3.27
CA LYS A 75 2.80 6.69 3.23
C LYS A 75 1.81 5.57 3.49
N PHE A 76 0.98 5.68 4.53
CA PHE A 76 -0.06 4.68 4.81
C PHE A 76 -1.09 4.57 3.68
N ALA A 77 -1.46 5.70 3.06
CA ALA A 77 -2.35 5.71 1.91
C ALA A 77 -1.74 5.03 0.68
N GLU A 78 -0.43 5.19 0.44
CA GLU A 78 0.30 4.52 -0.64
C GLU A 78 0.33 3.01 -0.43
N VAL A 79 0.79 2.54 0.73
CA VAL A 79 0.82 1.10 1.08
C VAL A 79 -0.57 0.47 0.97
N SER A 80 -1.61 1.17 1.44
CA SER A 80 -3.00 0.69 1.33
C SER A 80 -3.46 0.54 -0.13
N ARG A 81 -3.10 1.50 -1.00
CA ARG A 81 -3.40 1.44 -2.44
C ARG A 81 -2.65 0.28 -3.10
N GLU A 82 -1.36 0.11 -2.82
CA GLU A 82 -0.53 -0.97 -3.36
C GLU A 82 -1.12 -2.35 -3.00
N LYS A 83 -1.44 -2.58 -1.72
CA LYS A 83 -2.09 -3.83 -1.29
C LYS A 83 -3.41 -4.08 -2.00
N LYS A 84 -4.24 -3.04 -2.16
CA LYS A 84 -5.51 -3.14 -2.89
C LYS A 84 -5.29 -3.51 -4.36
N MET A 85 -4.31 -2.90 -5.01
CA MET A 85 -3.96 -3.19 -6.40
C MET A 85 -3.43 -4.62 -6.56
N LYS A 86 -2.53 -5.06 -5.68
CA LYS A 86 -1.98 -6.42 -5.68
C LYS A 86 -3.09 -7.48 -5.56
N ARG A 87 -3.99 -7.34 -4.58
CA ARG A 87 -5.14 -8.25 -4.39
C ARG A 87 -6.06 -8.28 -5.61
N LYS A 88 -6.28 -7.13 -6.25
CA LYS A 88 -7.09 -7.06 -7.48
C LYS A 88 -6.40 -7.82 -8.62
N LEU A 89 -5.09 -7.63 -8.79
CA LEU A 89 -4.29 -8.32 -9.79
C LEU A 89 -4.33 -9.84 -9.58
N GLU A 90 -4.00 -10.32 -8.37
CA GLU A 90 -4.01 -11.75 -8.02
C GLU A 90 -5.35 -12.42 -8.40
N ARG A 91 -6.47 -11.78 -8.02
CA ARG A 91 -7.81 -12.29 -8.33
C ARG A 91 -8.12 -12.31 -9.84
N LEU A 92 -7.60 -11.35 -10.59
CA LEU A 92 -7.79 -11.32 -12.05
C LEU A 92 -6.93 -12.39 -12.72
N LEU A 93 -5.69 -12.58 -12.27
CA LEU A 93 -4.80 -13.62 -12.79
C LEU A 93 -5.31 -15.03 -12.53
N GLU A 94 -6.03 -15.26 -11.43
CA GLU A 94 -6.65 -16.56 -11.16
C GLU A 94 -7.79 -16.88 -12.15
N LYS A 95 -8.48 -15.87 -12.69
CA LYS A 95 -9.72 -16.03 -13.47
C LYS A 95 -9.57 -15.75 -14.96
N MET A 96 -8.51 -15.05 -15.36
CA MET A 96 -8.29 -14.57 -16.72
C MET A 96 -7.37 -15.52 -17.48
N PRO A 97 -7.76 -16.01 -18.67
CA PRO A 97 -6.89 -16.80 -19.53
C PRO A 97 -5.56 -16.09 -19.85
N SER A 98 -4.50 -16.85 -20.12
CA SER A 98 -3.18 -16.30 -20.46
C SER A 98 -3.22 -15.45 -21.74
N GLU A 99 -4.09 -15.77 -22.67
CA GLU A 99 -4.18 -15.12 -23.99
C GLU A 99 -4.83 -13.73 -23.90
N GLU A 100 -5.55 -13.44 -22.80
CA GLU A 100 -6.17 -12.14 -22.54
C GLU A 100 -5.29 -11.18 -21.73
N ARG A 101 -4.06 -11.60 -21.39
CA ARG A 101 -3.15 -10.83 -20.53
C ARG A 101 -1.72 -10.88 -21.04
N GLU A 102 -1.01 -9.77 -20.85
CA GLU A 102 0.44 -9.71 -21.03
C GLU A 102 1.08 -9.46 -19.67
N GLN A 103 1.80 -10.47 -19.15
CA GLN A 103 2.49 -10.39 -17.87
C GLN A 103 3.83 -11.13 -17.96
N SER A 104 4.92 -10.37 -18.08
CA SER A 104 6.29 -10.89 -18.16
C SER A 104 7.18 -10.21 -17.12
N THR A 105 8.24 -10.89 -16.68
CA THR A 105 9.25 -10.37 -15.75
C THR A 105 10.63 -10.80 -16.21
N ILE A 106 11.61 -9.92 -16.08
CA ILE A 106 13.03 -10.21 -16.29
C ILE A 106 13.78 -10.05 -14.97
N THR A 107 14.81 -10.87 -14.74
CA THR A 107 15.70 -10.74 -13.58
C THR A 107 17.11 -10.51 -14.09
N ILE A 108 17.70 -9.38 -13.72
CA ILE A 108 19.03 -8.95 -14.18
C ILE A 108 19.84 -8.37 -13.03
N THR A 109 21.15 -8.55 -13.07
CA THR A 109 22.09 -7.85 -12.19
C THR A 109 22.46 -6.53 -12.83
N VAL A 110 22.38 -5.44 -12.07
CA VAL A 110 22.66 -4.08 -12.55
C VAL A 110 23.58 -3.34 -11.59
N ASP A 111 24.29 -2.35 -12.11
CA ASP A 111 25.00 -1.36 -11.31
C ASP A 111 24.01 -0.38 -10.68
N GLU A 112 24.06 -0.21 -9.35
CA GLU A 112 23.18 0.70 -8.61
C GLU A 112 23.28 2.16 -9.07
N ALA A 113 24.45 2.57 -9.60
CA ALA A 113 24.63 3.91 -10.16
C ALA A 113 23.69 4.20 -11.35
N ARG A 114 23.21 3.15 -12.02
CA ARG A 114 22.29 3.26 -13.18
C ARG A 114 20.81 3.30 -12.78
N LEU A 115 20.47 3.11 -11.51
CA LEU A 115 19.08 3.02 -11.06
C LEU A 115 18.32 4.34 -11.21
N ALA A 116 19.00 5.49 -11.06
CA ALA A 116 18.39 6.79 -11.28
C ALA A 116 17.94 6.95 -12.74
N GLU A 117 18.81 6.61 -13.69
CA GLU A 117 18.50 6.62 -15.12
C GLU A 117 17.39 5.61 -15.46
N ALA A 118 17.46 4.40 -14.92
CA ALA A 118 16.45 3.36 -15.14
C ALA A 118 15.05 3.81 -14.68
N LYS A 119 14.94 4.47 -13.53
CA LYS A 119 13.67 5.02 -13.03
C LYS A 119 13.07 6.05 -14.01
N GLU A 120 13.89 6.92 -14.59
CA GLU A 120 13.42 7.89 -15.59
C GLU A 120 13.00 7.20 -16.90
N LYS A 121 13.74 6.20 -17.37
CA LYS A 121 13.32 5.40 -18.54
C LYS A 121 11.99 4.69 -18.30
N ILE A 122 11.77 4.12 -17.12
CA ILE A 122 10.50 3.47 -16.75
C ILE A 122 9.35 4.48 -16.74
N LYS A 123 9.56 5.70 -16.22
CA LYS A 123 8.56 6.78 -16.26
C LYS A 123 8.26 7.19 -17.70
N GLY A 124 9.28 7.36 -18.53
CA GLY A 124 9.16 7.67 -19.97
C GLY A 124 8.33 6.61 -20.69
N PHE A 125 8.72 5.34 -20.57
CA PHE A 125 7.99 4.21 -21.13
C PHE A 125 6.50 4.21 -20.75
N ARG A 126 6.19 4.42 -19.45
CA ARG A 126 4.78 4.48 -19.00
C ARG A 126 4.01 5.61 -19.67
N LYS A 127 4.62 6.77 -19.87
CA LYS A 127 4.00 7.93 -20.53
C LYS A 127 3.81 7.68 -22.03
N GLU A 128 4.83 7.17 -22.70
CA GLU A 128 4.80 6.82 -24.12
C GLU A 128 3.74 5.76 -24.40
N LEU A 129 3.70 4.68 -23.61
CA LEU A 129 2.70 3.64 -23.74
C LEU A 129 1.27 4.16 -23.50
N ALA A 130 1.08 5.01 -22.50
CA ALA A 130 -0.22 5.64 -22.25
C ALA A 130 -0.66 6.50 -23.43
N GLN A 131 0.23 7.33 -23.98
CA GLN A 131 -0.06 8.16 -25.16
C GLN A 131 -0.39 7.30 -26.39
N PHE A 132 0.38 6.23 -26.62
CA PHE A 132 0.12 5.28 -27.71
C PHE A 132 -1.26 4.64 -27.62
N LEU A 133 -1.66 4.17 -26.42
CA LEU A 133 -2.96 3.53 -26.20
C LEU A 133 -4.14 4.53 -26.21
N ASP A 134 -3.88 5.80 -25.91
CA ASP A 134 -4.90 6.85 -25.88
C ASP A 134 -5.06 7.59 -27.24
N ALA A 135 -4.12 7.40 -28.18
CA ALA A 135 -4.03 8.11 -29.46
C ALA A 135 -5.22 7.91 -30.43
N GLY A 136 -6.28 7.22 -30.03
CA GLY A 136 -7.49 6.97 -30.82
C GLY A 136 -8.81 7.29 -30.13
N GLY A 137 -8.82 7.87 -28.92
CA GLY A 137 -10.05 8.28 -28.23
C GLY A 137 -11.10 7.16 -28.15
N ALA A 138 -10.71 5.99 -27.65
CA ALA A 138 -11.50 4.78 -27.76
C ALA A 138 -12.92 4.94 -27.17
N SER A 139 -13.94 4.86 -28.02
CA SER A 139 -15.36 4.84 -27.65
C SER A 139 -15.88 3.45 -27.27
N GLN A 140 -15.08 2.41 -27.53
CA GLN A 140 -15.33 1.01 -27.18
C GLN A 140 -14.01 0.34 -26.75
N GLY A 141 -14.02 -0.41 -25.65
CA GLY A 141 -12.83 -1.11 -25.15
C GLY A 141 -12.97 -1.64 -23.73
N LYS A 142 -11.99 -2.43 -23.29
CA LYS A 142 -11.83 -2.86 -21.89
C LYS A 142 -10.84 -1.91 -21.19
N THR A 143 -11.05 -1.64 -19.91
CA THR A 143 -10.08 -0.86 -19.12
C THR A 143 -8.91 -1.75 -18.71
N TYR A 144 -7.71 -1.42 -19.20
CA TYR A 144 -6.47 -2.09 -18.82
C TYR A 144 -5.78 -1.35 -17.68
N GLN A 145 -5.24 -2.11 -16.72
CA GLN A 145 -4.39 -1.57 -15.66
C GLN A 145 -2.98 -2.08 -15.87
N ILE A 146 -2.06 -1.18 -16.22
CA ILE A 146 -0.66 -1.50 -16.51
C ILE A 146 0.18 -1.17 -15.28
N SER A 147 0.93 -2.16 -14.78
CA SER A 147 1.83 -2.00 -13.65
C SER A 147 3.25 -2.36 -14.08
N VAL A 148 4.23 -1.54 -13.70
CA VAL A 148 5.66 -1.77 -13.95
C VAL A 148 6.36 -1.66 -12.62
N SER A 149 7.10 -2.70 -12.25
CA SER A 149 7.78 -2.80 -10.94
C SER A 149 9.25 -3.15 -11.16
N MET A 150 10.13 -2.43 -10.47
CA MET A 150 11.57 -2.72 -10.39
C MET A 150 11.94 -2.74 -8.91
N PHE A 151 12.37 -3.89 -8.41
CA PHE A 151 12.74 -4.10 -7.01
C PHE A 151 13.92 -5.06 -6.92
N PRO A 152 14.82 -4.89 -5.93
CA PRO A 152 15.86 -5.86 -5.68
C PRO A 152 15.23 -7.18 -5.22
N VAL A 153 15.62 -8.28 -5.87
CA VAL A 153 15.22 -9.65 -5.48
C VAL A 153 16.26 -10.32 -4.57
N ALA A 154 17.45 -9.72 -4.45
CA ALA A 154 18.55 -10.12 -3.59
C ALA A 154 19.32 -8.88 -3.11
N GLY A 155 20.07 -8.99 -2.01
CA GLY A 155 20.90 -7.90 -1.47
C GLY A 155 20.13 -6.80 -0.71
N PHE A 156 18.82 -6.92 -0.57
CA PHE A 156 18.00 -6.00 0.23
C PHE A 156 17.85 -6.52 1.66
N SER A 157 18.40 -5.79 2.64
CA SER A 157 18.14 -6.06 4.06
C SER A 157 16.86 -5.37 4.48
N TYR A 158 15.90 -6.14 5.00
CA TYR A 158 14.79 -5.57 5.76
C TYR A 158 15.40 -4.92 7.01
N LYS A 159 15.36 -3.60 7.09
CA LYS A 159 15.55 -2.93 8.39
C LYS A 159 14.31 -3.25 9.22
N ASP A 160 14.44 -4.24 10.10
CA ASP A 160 13.42 -4.66 11.06
C ASP A 160 13.04 -3.52 12.02
#